data_AF-A0AAW4MU21-F1
#
_entry.id   AF-A0AAW4MU21-F1
#
_cell.length_a   1.000
_cell.length_b   1.000
_cell.length_c   1.000
_cell.angle_alpha   90.00
_cell.angle_beta   90.00
_cell.angle_gamma   90.00
#
_symmetry.space_group_name_H-M   'P 1'
#
loop_
_entity.id
_entity.type
_entity.pdbx_description
1 polymer ?
#
loop_
_entity_poly.entity_id
_entity_poly.type
_entity_poly.pdbx_seq_one_letter_code
_entity_poly.pdbx_strand_id
1 'polypeptide(L)'
;PQEMREYETSKMAYRDIKNSVDTAKREGIAEGMEIGMKEGMEKGKQEGLAEGMEKGMNQKALEIAENMLAMGLSAEQVAKATQLPLEIIKNLSNS
;
A
#
# COMPACT_ATOMS: atom_id res chain seq x y z
N PRO A 1 -26.01 -53.62 -25.31
CA PRO A 1 -27.22 -52.77 -25.11
C PRO A 1 -27.45 -52.20 -23.68
N GLN A 2 -26.63 -52.53 -22.67
CA GLN A 2 -26.67 -51.88 -21.35
C GLN A 2 -25.29 -51.32 -20.98
N GLU A 3 -24.24 -52.12 -21.18
CA GLU A 3 -22.83 -51.73 -20.96
C GLU A 3 -22.43 -50.46 -21.75
N MET A 4 -22.92 -50.30 -22.99
CA MET A 4 -22.70 -49.07 -23.77
C MET A 4 -23.33 -47.83 -23.13
N ARG A 5 -24.52 -47.95 -22.53
CA ARG A 5 -25.21 -46.84 -21.85
C ARG A 5 -24.54 -46.48 -20.53
N GLU A 6 -24.08 -47.48 -19.79
CA GLU A 6 -23.32 -47.29 -18.55
C GLU A 6 -21.96 -46.63 -18.84
N TYR A 7 -21.29 -47.03 -19.92
CA TYR A 7 -20.07 -46.40 -20.40
C TYR A 7 -20.28 -44.92 -20.79
N GLU A 8 -21.34 -44.61 -21.53
CA GLU A 8 -21.69 -43.23 -21.89
C GLU A 8 -22.04 -42.37 -20.66
N THR A 9 -22.80 -42.94 -19.72
CA THR A 9 -23.17 -42.25 -18.47
C THR A 9 -21.95 -41.96 -17.61
N SER A 10 -21.04 -42.92 -17.45
CA SER A 10 -19.79 -42.75 -16.73
C SER A 10 -18.89 -41.68 -17.37
N LYS A 11 -18.82 -41.67 -18.71
CA LYS A 11 -18.06 -40.66 -19.46
C LYS A 11 -18.66 -39.25 -19.30
N MET A 12 -19.98 -39.14 -19.25
CA MET A 12 -20.68 -37.88 -18.99
C MET A 12 -20.42 -37.39 -17.57
N ALA A 13 -20.58 -38.25 -16.56
CA ALA A 13 -20.30 -37.91 -15.17
C ALA A 13 -18.84 -37.46 -14.97
N TYR A 14 -17.88 -38.14 -15.61
CA TYR A 14 -16.47 -37.72 -15.58
C TYR A 14 -16.27 -36.32 -16.18
N ARG A 15 -16.94 -36.00 -17.30
CA ARG A 15 -16.87 -34.68 -17.94
C ARG A 15 -17.47 -33.60 -17.04
N ASP A 16 -18.61 -33.86 -16.41
CA ASP A 16 -19.27 -32.89 -15.53
C ASP A 16 -18.43 -32.59 -14.30
N ILE A 17 -17.85 -33.63 -13.67
CA ILE A 17 -16.92 -33.47 -12.55
C ILE A 17 -15.70 -32.65 -12.98
N LYS A 18 -15.09 -33.00 -14.11
CA LYS A 18 -13.91 -32.27 -14.62
C LYS A 18 -14.25 -30.80 -14.88
N ASN A 19 -15.37 -30.54 -15.56
CA ASN A 19 -15.80 -29.18 -15.87
C ASN A 19 -16.09 -28.38 -14.59
N SER A 20 -16.70 -29.00 -13.58
CA SER A 20 -16.96 -28.37 -12.29
C SER A 20 -15.65 -28.00 -11.58
N VAL A 21 -14.68 -28.91 -11.55
CA VAL A 21 -13.37 -28.68 -10.93
C VAL A 21 -12.57 -27.60 -11.67
N ASP A 22 -12.55 -27.67 -13.01
CA ASP A 22 -11.85 -26.68 -13.83
C ASP A 22 -12.48 -25.28 -13.68
N THR A 23 -13.81 -25.21 -13.52
CA THR A 23 -14.53 -23.95 -13.27
C THR A 23 -14.21 -23.40 -11.89
N ALA A 24 -14.35 -24.21 -10.84
CA ALA A 24 -14.04 -23.80 -9.47
C ALA A 24 -12.57 -23.35 -9.32
N LYS A 25 -11.64 -24.04 -9.99
CA LYS A 25 -10.22 -23.64 -9.99
C LYS A 25 -10.01 -22.30 -10.69
N ARG A 26 -10.68 -22.06 -11.82
CA ARG A 26 -10.57 -20.80 -12.56
C ARG A 26 -11.15 -19.64 -11.76
N GLU A 27 -12.32 -19.84 -11.17
CA GLU A 27 -12.99 -18.85 -10.31
C GLU A 27 -12.13 -18.54 -9.09
N GLY A 28 -11.62 -19.55 -8.39
CA GLY A 28 -10.74 -19.33 -7.24
C GLY A 28 -9.45 -18.58 -7.57
N ILE A 29 -8.85 -18.82 -8.76
CA ILE A 29 -7.69 -18.05 -9.22
C ILE A 29 -8.09 -16.59 -9.52
N ALA A 30 -9.21 -16.38 -10.19
CA ALA A 30 -9.69 -15.05 -10.54
C ALA A 30 -10.02 -14.23 -9.28
N GLU A 31 -10.77 -14.80 -8.35
CA GLU A 31 -11.10 -14.18 -7.06
C GLU A 31 -9.83 -13.91 -6.24
N GLY A 32 -8.91 -14.87 -6.16
CA GLY A 32 -7.65 -14.69 -5.45
C GLY A 32 -6.79 -13.56 -6.04
N MET A 33 -6.77 -13.43 -7.37
CA MET A 33 -6.07 -12.34 -8.05
C MET A 33 -6.73 -10.99 -7.79
N GLU A 34 -8.07 -10.92 -7.87
CA GLU A 34 -8.82 -9.70 -7.61
C GLU A 34 -8.62 -9.21 -6.17
N ILE A 35 -8.77 -10.11 -5.19
CA ILE A 35 -8.55 -9.79 -3.77
C ILE A 35 -7.11 -9.32 -3.56
N GLY A 36 -6.12 -10.07 -4.07
CA GLY A 36 -4.72 -9.73 -3.92
C GLY A 36 -4.36 -8.38 -4.54
N MET A 37 -4.90 -8.07 -5.72
CA MET A 37 -4.69 -6.78 -6.38
C MET A 37 -5.33 -5.62 -5.61
N LYS A 38 -6.57 -5.81 -5.13
CA LYS A 38 -7.29 -4.79 -4.36
C LYS A 38 -6.59 -4.49 -3.04
N GLU A 39 -6.23 -5.52 -2.28
CA GLU A 39 -5.50 -5.34 -1.01
C GLU A 39 -4.13 -4.71 -1.23
N GLY A 40 -3.39 -5.16 -2.26
CA GLY A 40 -2.08 -4.60 -2.58
C GLY A 40 -2.15 -3.12 -2.97
N MET A 41 -3.12 -2.74 -3.79
CA MET A 41 -3.33 -1.35 -4.18
C MET A 41 -3.75 -0.48 -3.00
N GLU A 42 -4.65 -0.97 -2.13
CA GLU A 42 -5.11 -0.22 -0.97
C GLU A 42 -3.98 0.01 0.04
N LYS A 43 -3.22 -1.04 0.38
CA LYS A 43 -2.05 -0.93 1.26
C LYS A 43 -0.99 0.01 0.70
N GLY A 44 -0.60 -0.18 -0.57
CA GLY A 44 0.41 0.67 -1.20
C GLY A 44 -0.01 2.15 -1.28
N LYS A 45 -1.31 2.41 -1.52
CA LYS A 45 -1.83 3.79 -1.52
C LYS A 45 -1.82 4.40 -0.12
N GLN A 46 -2.21 3.65 0.90
CA GLN A 46 -2.21 4.13 2.29
C GLN A 46 -0.79 4.43 2.78
N GLU A 47 0.14 3.50 2.57
CA GLU A 47 1.56 3.67 2.93
C GLU A 47 2.18 4.86 2.20
N GLY A 48 1.99 4.95 0.88
CA GLY A 48 2.52 6.06 0.09
C GLY A 48 1.95 7.43 0.49
N LEU A 49 0.67 7.50 0.86
CA LEU A 49 0.06 8.73 1.33
C LEU A 49 0.56 9.12 2.72
N ALA A 50 0.70 8.17 3.63
CA ALA A 50 1.24 8.42 4.97
C ALA A 50 2.68 8.91 4.91
N GLU A 51 3.55 8.21 4.17
CA GLU A 51 4.95 8.64 3.98
C GLU A 51 5.06 10.00 3.28
N GLY A 52 4.24 10.23 2.25
CA GLY A 52 4.24 11.49 1.51
C GLY A 52 3.82 12.66 2.40
N MET A 53 2.79 12.46 3.23
CA MET A 53 2.31 13.46 4.17
C MET A 53 3.35 13.76 5.26
N GLU A 54 3.97 12.73 5.83
CA GLU A 54 5.02 12.90 6.85
C GLU A 54 6.23 13.65 6.28
N LYS A 55 6.73 13.25 5.09
CA LYS A 55 7.83 13.92 4.40
C LYS A 55 7.49 15.39 4.11
N GLY A 56 6.28 15.66 3.61
CA GLY A 56 5.83 17.02 3.32
C GLY A 56 5.68 17.89 4.58
N MET A 57 5.17 17.34 5.68
CA MET A 57 5.08 18.04 6.96
C MET A 57 6.46 18.37 7.53
N ASN A 58 7.39 17.41 7.48
CA ASN A 58 8.77 17.63 7.94
C ASN A 58 9.50 18.66 7.09
N GLN A 59 9.37 18.59 5.76
CA GLN A 59 9.94 19.61 4.85
C GLN A 59 9.40 21.00 5.15
N LYS A 60 8.07 21.13 5.31
CA LYS A 60 7.45 22.40 5.66
C LYS A 60 7.91 22.93 7.02
N ALA A 61 8.08 22.05 8.02
CA ALA A 61 8.60 22.45 9.32
C ALA A 61 10.04 22.98 9.24
N LEU A 62 10.87 22.37 8.40
CA LEU A 62 12.24 22.83 8.12
C LEU A 62 12.24 24.18 7.39
N GLU A 63 11.43 24.35 6.34
CA GLU A 63 11.31 25.62 5.63
C GLU A 63 10.84 26.77 6.55
N ILE A 64 9.88 26.49 7.44
CA ILE A 64 9.43 27.47 8.43
C ILE A 64 10.59 27.81 9.37
N ALA A 65 11.35 26.82 9.83
CA ALA A 65 12.49 27.05 10.71
C ALA A 65 13.58 27.92 10.05
N GLU A 66 13.92 27.65 8.80
CA GLU A 66 14.87 28.44 8.01
C GLU A 66 14.41 29.89 7.88
N ASN A 67 13.12 30.10 7.55
CA ASN A 67 12.56 31.44 7.46
C ASN A 67 12.59 32.18 8.81
N MET A 68 12.30 31.51 9.92
CA MET A 68 12.38 32.12 11.24
C MET A 68 13.81 32.49 11.64
N LEU A 69 14.79 31.64 11.31
CA LEU A 69 16.21 31.96 11.51
C LEU A 69 16.64 33.16 10.66
N ALA A 70 16.21 33.22 9.39
CA ALA A 70 16.47 34.35 8.50
C ALA A 70 15.85 35.66 8.99
N MET A 71 14.73 35.58 9.73
CA MET A 71 14.12 36.73 10.42
C MET A 71 14.85 37.15 11.70
N GLY A 72 15.94 36.46 12.08
CA GLY A 72 16.77 36.79 13.24
C GLY A 72 16.30 36.21 14.56
N LEU A 73 15.40 35.22 14.56
CA LEU A 73 15.03 34.49 15.77
C LEU A 73 16.17 33.56 16.22
N SER A 74 16.30 33.34 17.53
CA SER A 74 17.33 32.42 18.05
C SER A 74 16.98 30.96 17.76
N ALA A 75 17.99 30.10 17.65
CA ALA A 75 17.80 28.67 17.42
C ALA A 75 16.90 28.03 18.49
N GLU A 76 16.98 28.49 19.74
CA GLU A 76 16.12 28.03 20.85
C GLU A 76 14.66 28.44 20.66
N GLN A 77 14.40 29.66 20.18
CA GLN A 77 13.05 30.13 19.89
C GLN A 77 12.43 29.37 18.72
N VAL A 78 13.22 29.15 17.66
CA VAL A 78 12.80 28.41 16.47
C VAL A 78 12.51 26.95 16.83
N ALA A 79 13.40 26.27 17.54
CA ALA A 79 13.20 24.88 17.98
C ALA A 79 11.91 24.73 18.82
N LYS A 80 11.62 25.69 19.69
CA LYS A 80 10.38 25.70 20.48
C LYS A 80 9.13 25.90 19.62
N ALA A 81 9.21 26.75 18.60
CA ALA A 81 8.06 27.09 17.74
C ALA A 81 7.74 26.00 16.71
N THR A 82 8.77 25.37 16.13
CA THR A 82 8.61 24.32 15.11
C THR A 82 8.58 22.91 15.69
N GLN A 83 8.84 22.77 17.00
CA GLN A 83 8.97 21.50 17.72
C GLN A 83 10.08 20.60 17.14
N LEU A 84 11.01 21.19 16.38
CA LEU A 84 12.17 20.49 15.87
C LEU A 84 13.27 20.44 16.94
N PRO A 85 14.07 19.36 16.97
CA PRO A 85 15.24 19.27 17.83
C PRO A 85 16.19 20.45 17.62
N LEU A 86 16.71 21.01 18.71
CA LEU A 86 17.63 22.15 18.67
C LEU A 86 18.87 21.86 17.81
N GLU A 87 19.34 20.61 17.80
CA GLU A 87 20.46 20.19 16.95
C GLU A 87 20.17 20.36 15.46
N ILE A 88 18.96 20.01 15.01
CA ILE A 88 18.54 20.20 13.62
C ILE A 88 18.54 21.69 13.27
N ILE A 89 17.95 22.52 14.14
CA ILE A 89 17.90 23.98 13.93
C ILE A 89 19.31 24.60 13.88
N LYS A 90 20.22 24.15 14.76
CA LYS A 90 21.61 24.62 14.75
C LYS A 90 22.34 24.23 13.47
N ASN A 91 22.08 23.04 12.93
CA ASN A 91 22.65 22.62 11.66
C ASN A 91 22.14 23.46 10.47
N LEU A 92 20.86 23.85 10.50
CA LEU A 92 20.28 24.76 9.48
C LEU A 92 20.92 26.16 9.53
N SER A 93 21.26 26.67 10.72
CA SER A 93 21.91 27.98 10.88
C SER A 93 23.39 28.00 10.46
N ASN A 94 24.03 26.84 10.35
CA ASN A 94 25.47 26.71 10.04
C ASN A 94 25.73 26.35 8.57
N SER A 95 24.67 26.23 7.75
CA SER A 95 24.75 26.09 6.28
C SER A 95 24.65 27.47 5.62
#